data_AF-A0A7X8G4G5-F1
#
_entry.id   AF-A0A7X8G4G5-F1
#
_cell.length_a   1.000
_cell.length_b   1.000
_cell.length_c   1.000
_cell.angle_alpha   90.00
_cell.angle_beta   90.00
_cell.angle_gamma   90.00
#
_symmetry.space_group_name_H-M   'P 1'
#
loop_
_entity.id
_entity.type
_entity.pdbx_description
1 polymer ?
#
loop_
_entity_poly.entity_id
_entity_poly.type
_entity_poly.pdbx_seq_one_letter_code
_entity_poly.pdbx_strand_id
1 'polypeptide(L)'
;MSQGRVVKISGPLVIADGMKEADMFDVVRVSEQGLIGEIIEMRGEMASIQVYEETSGLAPGAPVVSTGAQLSVELGPGLIETIYDGIQRPLEEIRRIAGPNITRGISVPALNREKKWEFVPAVKAGDKVQAGDIIGTVQETIVVEHKIMVPYGISGEVVEIKEGSFTVEETVCVVKKDKGENANLTMMQKWPVRRGRPYKEKLVPEAPLLTGQRVIDTLFPISKGGVAAVPGPFGSGKTVVQHQLAKWADAEIVVYIGCGERGNEMTDVLMEFPELKDPRTGESLMKRTVLIANTSDMPVAAREASIYTGITIAEYFRDMGYSVALMADSTSRWAEAHREMSGR
;
A
#
# COMPACT_ATOMS: atom_id res chain seq x y z
N MET A 1 -16.72 12.41 19.85
CA MET A 1 -15.30 12.07 19.64
C MET A 1 -14.55 12.56 20.85
N SER A 2 -14.09 11.66 21.72
CA SER A 2 -13.17 12.05 22.78
C SER A 2 -11.90 12.63 22.15
N GLN A 3 -11.59 13.89 22.45
CA GLN A 3 -10.37 14.55 22.02
C GLN A 3 -9.31 14.36 23.10
N GLY A 4 -8.30 13.57 22.81
CA GLY A 4 -7.15 13.40 23.69
C GLY A 4 -6.22 14.60 23.67
N ARG A 5 -5.25 14.63 24.59
CA ARG A 5 -4.23 15.68 24.67
C ARG A 5 -2.85 15.09 24.87
N VAL A 6 -1.87 15.61 24.14
CA VAL A 6 -0.46 15.22 24.28
C VAL A 6 0.03 15.56 25.69
N VAL A 7 0.63 14.59 26.37
CA VAL A 7 1.24 14.74 27.70
C VAL A 7 2.76 14.68 27.64
N LYS A 8 3.31 13.83 26.76
CA LYS A 8 4.75 13.63 26.60
C LYS A 8 5.12 13.43 25.14
N ILE A 9 6.27 13.96 24.73
CA ILE A 9 6.87 13.76 23.41
C ILE A 9 8.30 13.25 23.60
N SER A 10 8.66 12.15 22.91
CA SER A 10 9.97 11.51 22.94
C SER A 10 10.37 11.07 21.52
N GLY A 11 10.80 12.04 20.69
CA GLY A 11 11.00 11.83 19.25
C GLY A 11 9.70 11.38 18.56
N PRO A 12 9.66 10.25 17.85
CA PRO A 12 8.44 9.80 17.16
C PRO A 12 7.39 9.22 18.12
N LEU A 13 7.73 8.97 19.39
CA LEU A 13 6.79 8.48 20.41
C LEU A 13 6.10 9.66 21.11
N VAL A 14 4.77 9.73 21.01
CA VAL A 14 3.92 10.73 21.66
C VAL A 14 2.97 10.01 22.60
N ILE A 15 2.85 10.46 23.85
CA ILE A 15 1.85 9.94 24.79
C ILE A 15 0.71 10.94 24.89
N ALA A 16 -0.51 10.49 24.67
CA ALA A 16 -1.72 11.29 24.82
C ALA A 16 -2.64 10.72 25.90
N ASP A 17 -3.25 11.60 26.69
CA ASP A 17 -4.26 11.26 27.70
C ASP A 17 -5.67 11.57 27.17
N GLY A 18 -6.70 10.97 27.77
CA GLY A 18 -8.10 11.14 27.37
C GLY A 18 -8.49 10.34 26.12
N MET A 19 -7.78 9.23 25.84
CA MET A 19 -7.96 8.40 24.64
C MET A 19 -8.83 7.15 24.90
N LYS A 20 -9.76 7.18 25.86
CA LYS A 20 -10.59 6.02 26.27
C LYS A 20 -11.38 5.36 25.14
N GLU A 21 -11.83 6.15 24.15
CA GLU A 21 -12.67 5.66 23.05
C GLU A 21 -11.85 5.14 21.86
N ALA A 22 -10.51 5.18 21.94
CA ALA A 22 -9.63 4.76 20.87
C ALA A 22 -9.16 3.31 21.08
N ASP A 23 -9.00 2.59 19.98
CA ASP A 23 -8.55 1.20 19.99
C ASP A 23 -7.04 1.10 19.69
N MET A 24 -6.45 -0.03 20.08
CA MET A 24 -5.07 -0.37 19.69
C MET A 24 -4.97 -0.46 18.16
N PHE A 25 -3.91 0.12 17.59
CA PHE A 25 -3.65 0.30 16.16
C PHE A 25 -4.52 1.32 15.43
N ASP A 26 -5.36 2.08 16.13
CA ASP A 26 -6.06 3.19 15.50
C ASP A 26 -5.08 4.25 14.98
N VAL A 27 -5.38 4.76 13.78
CA VAL A 27 -4.72 5.96 13.26
C VAL A 27 -5.26 7.16 14.02
N VAL A 28 -4.37 8.06 14.40
CA VAL A 28 -4.70 9.31 15.08
C VAL A 28 -4.17 10.51 14.31
N ARG A 29 -4.83 11.64 14.49
CA ARG A 29 -4.39 12.96 14.04
C ARG A 29 -3.86 13.73 15.24
N VAL A 30 -2.57 14.05 15.23
CA VAL A 30 -1.86 14.70 16.32
C VAL A 30 -1.64 16.18 15.99
N SER A 31 -1.97 17.06 16.93
CA SER A 31 -1.96 18.52 16.84
C SER A 31 -2.94 19.12 15.83
N GLU A 32 -3.02 20.46 15.83
CA GLU A 32 -3.77 21.25 14.83
C GLU A 32 -3.28 21.01 13.39
N GLN A 33 -2.02 20.57 13.22
CA GLN A 33 -1.47 20.23 11.91
C GLN A 33 -1.95 18.86 11.40
N GLY A 34 -2.62 18.06 12.24
CA GLY A 34 -3.18 16.78 11.83
C GLY A 34 -2.13 15.73 11.44
N LEU A 35 -0.97 15.73 12.11
CA LEU A 35 0.12 14.77 11.88
C LEU A 35 -0.40 13.34 12.04
N ILE A 36 -0.04 12.47 11.12
CA ILE A 36 -0.50 11.07 11.14
C ILE A 36 0.31 10.28 12.16
N GLY A 37 -0.37 9.60 13.09
CA GLY A 37 0.23 8.61 13.96
C GLY A 37 -0.64 7.37 14.13
N GLU A 38 -0.12 6.36 14.81
CA GLU A 38 -0.81 5.10 15.12
C GLU A 38 -0.66 4.79 16.62
N ILE A 39 -1.74 4.34 17.26
CA ILE A 39 -1.72 3.89 18.65
C ILE A 39 -1.04 2.52 18.73
N ILE A 40 0.08 2.43 19.45
CA ILE A 40 0.84 1.18 19.62
C ILE A 40 0.66 0.53 20.99
N GLU A 41 0.24 1.30 22.00
CA GLU A 41 0.00 0.80 23.35
C GLU A 41 -1.12 1.61 24.02
N MET A 42 -1.96 0.94 24.79
CA MET A 42 -3.02 1.54 25.60
C MET A 42 -2.83 1.17 27.06
N ARG A 43 -2.78 2.17 27.95
CA ARG A 43 -2.68 2.01 29.41
C ARG A 43 -3.75 2.86 30.10
N GLY A 44 -4.91 2.28 30.34
CA GLY A 44 -6.06 3.02 30.86
C GLY A 44 -6.52 4.06 29.83
N GLU A 45 -6.42 5.34 30.17
CA GLU A 45 -6.81 6.46 29.29
C GLU A 45 -5.64 7.03 28.48
N MET A 46 -4.42 6.55 28.77
CA MET A 46 -3.21 6.97 28.07
C MET A 46 -2.96 6.08 26.86
N ALA A 47 -2.74 6.71 25.71
CA ALA A 47 -2.30 6.07 24.49
C ALA A 47 -0.85 6.44 24.18
N SER A 48 -0.02 5.44 23.92
CA SER A 48 1.29 5.61 23.29
C SER A 48 1.11 5.60 21.77
N ILE A 49 1.49 6.68 21.12
CA ILE A 49 1.27 6.96 19.70
C ILE A 49 2.62 7.03 19.00
N GLN A 50 2.78 6.25 17.95
CA GLN A 50 3.89 6.33 17.01
C GLN A 50 3.52 7.28 15.88
N VAL A 51 4.17 8.44 15.79
CA VAL A 51 3.89 9.44 14.75
C VAL A 51 4.72 9.14 13.50
N TYR A 52 4.07 9.10 12.34
CA TYR A 52 4.66 8.82 11.02
C TYR A 52 5.24 10.06 10.33
N GLU A 53 5.21 11.19 11.00
CA GLU A 53 5.72 12.49 10.56
C GLU A 53 6.68 13.05 11.61
N GLU A 54 7.44 14.09 11.25
CA GLU A 54 8.37 14.72 12.16
C GLU A 54 7.64 15.48 13.28
N THR A 55 7.98 15.16 14.53
CA THR A 55 7.32 15.67 15.75
C THR A 55 7.92 16.98 16.29
N SER A 56 8.95 17.53 15.65
CA SER A 56 9.63 18.76 16.07
C SER A 56 8.64 19.93 16.18
N GLY A 57 8.52 20.56 17.34
CA GLY A 57 7.57 21.66 17.54
C GLY A 57 6.18 21.24 18.05
N LEU A 58 5.94 19.94 18.25
CA LEU A 58 4.85 19.50 19.11
C LEU A 58 5.10 19.93 20.57
N ALA A 59 4.03 20.30 21.26
CA ALA A 59 4.05 20.67 22.67
C ALA A 59 2.97 19.90 23.44
N PRO A 60 3.18 19.61 24.74
CA PRO A 60 2.12 19.12 25.60
C PRO A 60 0.89 20.02 25.57
N GLY A 61 -0.30 19.40 25.62
CA GLY A 61 -1.59 20.07 25.47
C GLY A 61 -2.13 20.07 24.03
N ALA A 62 -1.32 19.73 23.02
CA ALA A 62 -1.78 19.59 21.65
C ALA A 62 -2.90 18.54 21.53
N PRO A 63 -3.93 18.76 20.71
CA PRO A 63 -5.05 17.83 20.59
C PRO A 63 -4.64 16.54 19.87
N VAL A 64 -5.31 15.44 20.20
CA VAL A 64 -5.22 14.16 19.49
C VAL A 64 -6.61 13.63 19.21
N VAL A 65 -6.87 13.22 17.97
CA VAL A 65 -8.17 12.69 17.54
C VAL A 65 -7.97 11.34 16.87
N SER A 66 -8.63 10.29 17.36
CA SER A 66 -8.66 8.98 16.69
C SER A 66 -9.56 9.03 15.45
N THR A 67 -9.14 8.35 14.39
CA THR A 67 -9.99 8.11 13.22
C THR A 67 -10.95 6.94 13.43
N GLY A 68 -10.75 6.13 14.48
CA GLY A 68 -11.49 4.89 14.74
C GLY A 68 -11.20 3.77 13.75
N ALA A 69 -10.11 3.90 12.98
CA ALA A 69 -9.72 2.95 11.97
C ALA A 69 -8.21 2.71 11.96
N GLN A 70 -7.83 1.45 11.73
CA GLN A 70 -6.43 1.06 11.59
C GLN A 70 -5.80 1.63 10.32
N LEU A 71 -4.45 1.68 10.30
CA LEU A 71 -3.71 2.07 9.11
C LEU A 71 -4.11 1.19 7.94
N SER A 72 -4.71 1.80 6.94
CA SER A 72 -5.33 1.12 5.81
C SER A 72 -4.90 1.75 4.50
N VAL A 73 -4.79 0.92 3.48
CA VAL A 73 -4.51 1.35 2.11
C VAL A 73 -5.77 1.33 1.27
N GLU A 74 -5.84 2.25 0.32
CA GLU A 74 -6.87 2.33 -0.70
C GLU A 74 -6.45 1.46 -1.89
N LEU A 75 -7.33 0.56 -2.31
CA LEU A 75 -7.08 -0.43 -3.33
C LEU A 75 -8.13 -0.30 -4.43
N GLY A 76 -7.71 0.04 -5.64
CA GLY A 76 -8.59 0.27 -6.79
C GLY A 76 -7.81 0.83 -8.00
N PRO A 77 -8.51 1.17 -9.10
CA PRO A 77 -7.87 1.73 -10.29
C PRO A 77 -7.11 3.03 -10.01
N GLY A 78 -5.87 3.13 -10.48
CA GLY A 78 -4.94 4.25 -10.25
C GLY A 78 -3.75 3.92 -9.33
N LEU A 79 -3.59 2.65 -8.94
CA LEU A 79 -2.42 2.18 -8.19
C LEU A 79 -1.19 2.02 -9.08
N ILE A 80 -1.37 1.46 -10.29
CA ILE A 80 -0.27 1.22 -11.23
C ILE A 80 0.23 2.57 -11.77
N GLU A 81 1.53 2.66 -12.03
CA GLU A 81 2.26 3.88 -12.40
C GLU A 81 2.42 4.91 -11.28
N THR A 82 1.83 4.68 -10.10
CA THR A 82 1.88 5.63 -8.99
C THR A 82 3.08 5.38 -8.08
N ILE A 83 3.66 6.48 -7.62
CA ILE A 83 4.76 6.50 -6.66
C ILE A 83 4.21 6.99 -5.32
N TYR A 84 4.29 6.14 -4.31
CA TYR A 84 3.77 6.38 -2.98
C TYR A 84 4.89 6.59 -1.96
N ASP A 85 4.60 7.28 -0.86
CA ASP A 85 5.39 7.20 0.36
C ASP A 85 5.03 5.97 1.22
N GLY A 86 5.64 5.83 2.40
CA GLY A 86 5.41 4.69 3.29
C GLY A 86 3.96 4.49 3.79
N ILE A 87 3.13 5.53 3.73
CA ILE A 87 1.72 5.50 4.16
C ILE A 87 0.74 5.73 3.00
N GLN A 88 1.19 5.44 1.77
CA GLN A 88 0.38 5.49 0.55
C GLN A 88 -0.07 6.90 0.11
N ARG A 89 0.71 7.95 0.42
CA ARG A 89 0.48 9.28 -0.17
C ARG A 89 1.23 9.42 -1.50
N PRO A 90 0.57 9.85 -2.60
CA PRO A 90 1.21 9.97 -3.89
C PRO A 90 2.21 11.13 -3.92
N LEU A 91 3.50 10.83 -4.16
CA LEU A 91 4.58 11.82 -4.08
C LEU A 91 4.44 12.95 -5.10
N GLU A 92 3.99 12.64 -6.32
CA GLU A 92 3.82 13.64 -7.37
C GLU A 92 2.71 14.64 -7.03
N GLU A 93 1.64 14.20 -6.36
CA GLU A 93 0.57 15.10 -5.94
C GLU A 93 0.98 15.95 -4.71
N ILE A 94 1.72 15.36 -3.77
CA ILE A 94 2.37 16.11 -2.68
C ILE A 94 3.25 17.22 -3.27
N ARG A 95 4.06 16.88 -4.28
CA ARG A 95 4.97 17.84 -4.94
C ARG A 95 4.21 18.98 -5.61
N ARG A 96 3.06 18.71 -6.22
CA ARG A 96 2.21 19.75 -6.85
C ARG A 96 1.67 20.74 -5.83
N ILE A 97 1.29 20.28 -4.64
CA ILE A 97 0.68 21.11 -3.59
C ILE A 97 1.75 21.86 -2.78
N ALA A 98 2.81 21.17 -2.35
CA ALA A 98 3.78 21.70 -1.39
C ALA A 98 5.14 22.10 -2.00
N GLY A 99 5.35 21.82 -3.30
CA GLY A 99 6.61 22.08 -3.99
C GLY A 99 7.63 20.96 -3.79
N PRO A 100 8.95 21.25 -3.88
CA PRO A 100 9.99 20.23 -3.88
C PRO A 100 10.22 19.56 -2.52
N ASN A 101 9.71 20.14 -1.43
CA ASN A 101 9.88 19.63 -0.08
C ASN A 101 8.54 19.09 0.46
N ILE A 102 8.59 17.93 1.10
CA ILE A 102 7.43 17.35 1.77
C ILE A 102 7.20 18.12 3.07
N THR A 103 6.11 18.88 3.16
CA THR A 103 5.72 19.56 4.40
C THR A 103 4.81 18.67 5.26
N ARG A 104 4.69 19.01 6.53
CA ARG A 104 3.98 18.18 7.53
C ARG A 104 2.48 18.44 7.48
N GLY A 105 1.69 17.42 7.82
CA GLY A 105 0.23 17.52 7.90
C GLY A 105 -0.45 17.55 6.53
N ILE A 106 0.29 17.34 5.43
CA ILE A 106 -0.32 17.23 4.11
C ILE A 106 -1.17 15.95 4.07
N SER A 107 -2.45 16.15 3.75
CA SER A 107 -3.40 15.08 3.51
C SER A 107 -3.78 15.07 2.03
N VAL A 108 -3.36 14.03 1.32
CA VAL A 108 -3.71 13.79 -0.09
C VAL A 108 -4.31 12.39 -0.20
N PRO A 109 -5.43 12.21 -0.94
CA PRO A 109 -5.95 10.88 -1.21
C PRO A 109 -4.93 9.99 -1.93
N ALA A 110 -4.95 8.68 -1.65
CA ALA A 110 -4.04 7.72 -2.28
C ALA A 110 -4.38 7.48 -3.76
N LEU A 111 -5.67 7.49 -4.09
CA LEU A 111 -6.18 7.39 -5.46
C LEU A 111 -6.79 8.70 -5.92
N ASN A 112 -6.65 9.01 -7.21
CA ASN A 112 -7.24 10.20 -7.81
C ASN A 112 -8.77 10.10 -7.82
N ARG A 113 -9.44 11.07 -7.19
CA ARG A 113 -10.91 11.13 -7.04
C ARG A 113 -11.64 11.69 -8.25
N GLU A 114 -10.93 12.39 -9.11
CA GLU A 114 -11.48 13.09 -10.28
C GLU A 114 -11.34 12.28 -11.56
N LYS A 115 -10.33 11.39 -11.62
CA LYS A 115 -10.10 10.52 -12.79
C LYS A 115 -11.27 9.55 -12.95
N LYS A 116 -11.83 9.54 -14.15
CA LYS A 116 -12.85 8.57 -14.56
C LYS A 116 -12.22 7.37 -15.25
N TRP A 117 -12.82 6.23 -15.02
CA TRP A 117 -12.44 4.93 -15.53
C TRP A 117 -13.64 4.27 -16.21
N GLU A 118 -13.41 3.68 -17.38
CA GLU A 118 -14.42 2.88 -18.06
C GLU A 118 -14.53 1.52 -17.37
N PHE A 119 -15.67 1.29 -16.71
CA PHE A 119 -16.00 0.04 -16.03
C PHE A 119 -16.87 -0.84 -16.91
N VAL A 120 -16.39 -2.07 -17.15
CA VAL A 120 -17.09 -3.09 -17.92
C VAL A 120 -17.59 -4.19 -16.97
N PRO A 121 -18.90 -4.41 -16.84
CA PRO A 121 -19.44 -5.42 -15.92
C PRO A 121 -19.16 -6.84 -16.41
N ALA A 122 -18.83 -7.73 -15.47
CA ALA A 122 -18.64 -9.17 -15.73
C ALA A 122 -19.80 -10.03 -15.19
N VAL A 123 -20.68 -9.45 -14.37
CA VAL A 123 -21.86 -10.10 -13.77
C VAL A 123 -23.14 -9.36 -14.16
N LYS A 124 -24.29 -9.96 -13.89
CA LYS A 124 -25.62 -9.40 -14.17
C LYS A 124 -26.46 -9.29 -12.90
N ALA A 125 -27.49 -8.45 -12.94
CA ALA A 125 -28.48 -8.41 -11.87
C ALA A 125 -29.14 -9.79 -11.69
N GLY A 126 -29.25 -10.24 -10.44
CA GLY A 126 -29.71 -11.58 -10.06
C GLY A 126 -28.59 -12.59 -9.79
N ASP A 127 -27.35 -12.29 -10.16
CA ASP A 127 -26.22 -13.18 -9.88
C ASP A 127 -25.88 -13.19 -8.39
N LYS A 128 -25.55 -14.37 -7.85
CA LYS A 128 -25.03 -14.51 -6.49
C LYS A 128 -23.52 -14.32 -6.49
N VAL A 129 -23.05 -13.44 -5.63
CA VAL A 129 -21.63 -13.10 -5.50
C VAL A 129 -21.17 -13.21 -4.04
N GLN A 130 -19.91 -13.56 -3.87
CA GLN A 130 -19.21 -13.59 -2.59
C GLN A 130 -17.88 -12.83 -2.68
N ALA A 131 -17.26 -12.58 -1.53
CA ALA A 131 -15.97 -11.92 -1.46
C ALA A 131 -14.92 -12.56 -2.39
N GLY A 132 -14.23 -11.71 -3.17
CA GLY A 132 -13.24 -12.11 -4.17
C GLY A 132 -13.81 -12.41 -5.56
N ASP A 133 -15.14 -12.53 -5.71
CA ASP A 133 -15.73 -12.67 -7.05
C ASP A 133 -15.57 -11.38 -7.85
N ILE A 134 -15.30 -11.50 -9.14
CA ILE A 134 -15.07 -10.38 -10.05
C ILE A 134 -16.43 -9.86 -10.53
N ILE A 135 -16.74 -8.59 -10.23
CA ILE A 135 -17.98 -7.94 -10.68
C ILE A 135 -17.80 -7.21 -12.00
N GLY A 136 -16.56 -6.87 -12.38
CA GLY A 136 -16.24 -6.22 -13.64
C GLY A 136 -14.76 -5.89 -13.74
N THR A 137 -14.38 -5.27 -14.85
CA THR A 137 -12.99 -4.90 -15.15
C THR A 137 -12.87 -3.44 -15.57
N VAL A 138 -11.67 -2.90 -15.38
CA VAL A 138 -11.26 -1.55 -15.80
C VAL A 138 -9.90 -1.69 -16.46
N GLN A 139 -9.73 -1.14 -17.65
CA GLN A 139 -8.39 -1.07 -18.26
C GLN A 139 -7.58 0.05 -17.58
N GLU A 140 -6.71 -0.30 -16.63
CA GLU A 140 -5.95 0.67 -15.84
C GLU A 140 -4.76 1.23 -16.62
N THR A 141 -4.00 0.34 -17.25
CA THR A 141 -2.91 0.67 -18.18
C THR A 141 -3.10 -0.14 -19.46
N ILE A 142 -2.28 0.09 -20.49
CA ILE A 142 -2.32 -0.73 -21.70
C ILE A 142 -1.95 -2.22 -21.44
N VAL A 143 -1.30 -2.51 -20.30
CA VAL A 143 -0.83 -3.86 -19.93
C VAL A 143 -1.72 -4.50 -18.88
N VAL A 144 -2.31 -3.71 -17.97
CA VAL A 144 -3.00 -4.21 -16.78
C VAL A 144 -4.51 -4.00 -16.89
N GLU A 145 -5.24 -5.11 -16.87
CA GLU A 145 -6.69 -5.14 -16.71
C GLU A 145 -7.04 -5.26 -15.21
N HIS A 146 -7.50 -4.17 -14.61
CA HIS A 146 -7.83 -4.14 -13.20
C HIS A 146 -9.18 -4.81 -12.96
N LYS A 147 -9.17 -5.93 -12.23
CA LYS A 147 -10.40 -6.68 -11.91
C LYS A 147 -11.01 -6.14 -10.62
N ILE A 148 -12.22 -5.63 -10.71
CA ILE A 148 -12.98 -5.14 -9.56
C ILE A 148 -13.64 -6.34 -8.88
N MET A 149 -13.23 -6.61 -7.64
CA MET A 149 -13.68 -7.75 -6.85
C MET A 149 -14.65 -7.32 -5.74
N VAL A 150 -15.58 -8.19 -5.37
CA VAL A 150 -16.41 -7.99 -4.17
C VAL A 150 -15.51 -7.92 -2.92
N PRO A 151 -15.58 -6.85 -2.12
CA PRO A 151 -14.79 -6.73 -0.89
C PRO A 151 -15.08 -7.84 0.12
N TYR A 152 -14.09 -8.16 0.96
CA TYR A 152 -14.28 -9.14 2.02
C TYR A 152 -15.34 -8.73 3.04
N GLY A 153 -16.15 -9.70 3.47
CA GLY A 153 -17.28 -9.49 4.37
C GLY A 153 -18.60 -9.16 3.67
N ILE A 154 -18.62 -9.12 2.33
CA ILE A 154 -19.82 -8.92 1.52
C ILE A 154 -20.12 -10.21 0.75
N SER A 155 -21.35 -10.68 0.87
CA SER A 155 -21.95 -11.77 0.10
C SER A 155 -23.43 -11.47 -0.11
N GLY A 156 -23.98 -11.88 -1.25
CA GLY A 156 -25.39 -11.65 -1.54
C GLY A 156 -25.72 -11.75 -3.03
N GLU A 157 -26.81 -11.11 -3.40
CA GLU A 157 -27.32 -11.08 -4.77
C GLU A 157 -27.14 -9.69 -5.38
N VAL A 158 -26.65 -9.62 -6.63
CA VAL A 158 -26.50 -8.35 -7.35
C VAL A 158 -27.88 -7.79 -7.70
N VAL A 159 -28.21 -6.62 -7.17
CA VAL A 159 -29.47 -5.92 -7.44
C VAL A 159 -29.34 -5.06 -8.69
N GLU A 160 -28.23 -4.33 -8.78
CA GLU A 160 -27.96 -3.38 -9.85
C GLU A 160 -26.47 -3.41 -10.17
N ILE A 161 -26.14 -3.36 -11.46
CA ILE A 161 -24.78 -3.17 -11.94
C ILE A 161 -24.81 -2.17 -13.09
N LYS A 162 -23.88 -1.21 -13.06
CA LYS A 162 -23.81 -0.13 -14.04
C LYS A 162 -22.61 -0.36 -14.95
N GLU A 163 -22.71 0.07 -16.19
CA GLU A 163 -21.63 0.11 -17.17
C GLU A 163 -21.35 1.57 -17.55
N GLY A 164 -20.09 1.90 -17.81
CA GLY A 164 -19.67 3.23 -18.29
C GLY A 164 -18.55 3.87 -17.46
N SER A 165 -18.48 5.19 -17.54
CA SER A 165 -17.37 5.99 -17.01
C SER A 165 -17.63 6.49 -15.59
N PHE A 166 -16.88 5.97 -14.61
CA PHE A 166 -17.06 6.28 -13.20
C PHE A 166 -15.76 6.72 -12.51
N THR A 167 -15.86 7.50 -11.44
CA THR A 167 -14.73 7.71 -10.52
C THR A 167 -14.61 6.54 -9.53
N VAL A 168 -13.48 6.46 -8.81
CA VAL A 168 -13.24 5.40 -7.83
C VAL A 168 -14.21 5.40 -6.62
N GLU A 169 -14.94 6.49 -6.40
CA GLU A 169 -15.93 6.64 -5.31
C GLU A 169 -17.37 6.43 -5.76
N GLU A 170 -17.63 6.49 -7.06
CA GLU A 170 -18.96 6.27 -7.59
C GLU A 170 -19.36 4.79 -7.46
N THR A 171 -20.63 4.55 -7.11
CA THR A 171 -21.16 3.20 -6.93
C THR A 171 -21.41 2.55 -8.30
N VAL A 172 -20.72 1.44 -8.55
CA VAL A 172 -20.80 0.66 -9.80
C VAL A 172 -21.69 -0.58 -9.67
N CYS A 173 -21.85 -1.11 -8.45
CA CYS A 173 -22.65 -2.32 -8.19
C CYS A 173 -23.35 -2.22 -6.83
N VAL A 174 -24.58 -2.71 -6.74
CA VAL A 174 -25.36 -2.81 -5.51
C VAL A 174 -25.64 -4.28 -5.22
N VAL A 175 -25.19 -4.76 -4.05
CA VAL A 175 -25.38 -6.15 -3.61
C VAL A 175 -26.33 -6.20 -2.42
N LYS A 176 -27.40 -6.97 -2.52
CA LYS A 176 -28.30 -7.23 -1.40
C LYS A 176 -27.72 -8.37 -0.55
N LYS A 177 -27.28 -8.04 0.66
CA LYS A 177 -26.74 -9.02 1.61
C LYS A 177 -27.82 -9.99 2.08
N ASP A 178 -27.40 -11.15 2.58
CA ASP A 178 -28.30 -12.17 3.14
C ASP A 178 -29.16 -11.67 4.31
N LYS A 179 -28.70 -10.63 5.02
CA LYS A 179 -29.44 -9.96 6.10
C LYS A 179 -30.47 -8.93 5.62
N GLY A 180 -30.64 -8.76 4.31
CA GLY A 180 -31.59 -7.82 3.70
C GLY A 180 -31.09 -6.38 3.53
N GLU A 181 -29.87 -6.07 3.97
CA GLU A 181 -29.22 -4.77 3.79
C GLU A 181 -28.56 -4.66 2.41
N ASN A 182 -28.67 -3.52 1.73
CA ASN A 182 -27.97 -3.26 0.48
C ASN A 182 -26.55 -2.72 0.75
N ALA A 183 -25.56 -3.29 0.07
CA ALA A 183 -24.18 -2.83 0.06
C ALA A 183 -23.89 -2.13 -1.28
N ASN A 184 -23.47 -0.87 -1.22
CA ASN A 184 -23.00 -0.14 -2.39
C ASN A 184 -21.50 -0.44 -2.58
N LEU A 185 -21.16 -1.01 -3.72
CA LEU A 185 -19.79 -1.30 -4.12
C LEU A 185 -19.30 -0.22 -5.09
N THR A 186 -18.14 0.35 -4.75
CA THR A 186 -17.38 1.24 -5.63
C THR A 186 -16.20 0.48 -6.23
N MET A 187 -15.41 1.13 -7.08
CA MET A 187 -14.18 0.54 -7.63
C MET A 187 -13.01 0.55 -6.64
N MET A 188 -13.16 1.17 -5.47
CA MET A 188 -12.13 1.25 -4.44
C MET A 188 -12.56 0.56 -3.16
N GLN A 189 -11.68 -0.26 -2.60
CA GLN A 189 -11.82 -0.81 -1.25
C GLN A 189 -10.71 -0.30 -0.33
N LYS A 190 -10.92 -0.34 0.98
CA LYS A 190 -9.89 -0.07 1.99
C LYS A 190 -9.51 -1.37 2.70
N TRP A 191 -8.22 -1.55 2.97
CA TRP A 191 -7.74 -2.74 3.67
C TRP A 191 -6.67 -2.39 4.72
N PRO A 192 -6.81 -2.89 5.97
CA PRO A 192 -5.82 -2.65 7.02
C PRO A 192 -4.50 -3.37 6.70
N VAL A 193 -3.40 -2.62 6.68
CA VAL A 193 -2.10 -3.12 6.16
C VAL A 193 -1.45 -4.18 7.04
N ARG A 194 -1.79 -4.21 8.33
CA ARG A 194 -1.26 -5.19 9.30
C ARG A 194 -1.98 -6.54 9.27
N ARG A 195 -3.07 -6.65 8.50
CA ARG A 195 -3.83 -7.89 8.34
C ARG A 195 -3.64 -8.42 6.93
N GLY A 196 -3.03 -9.61 6.81
CA GLY A 196 -2.92 -10.26 5.50
C GLY A 196 -4.29 -10.49 4.85
N ARG A 197 -4.38 -10.27 3.54
CA ARG A 197 -5.60 -10.52 2.77
C ARG A 197 -5.89 -12.02 2.76
N PRO A 198 -7.12 -12.45 3.09
CA PRO A 198 -7.44 -13.87 3.21
C PRO A 198 -7.35 -14.57 1.86
N TYR A 199 -7.11 -15.87 1.90
CA TYR A 199 -7.04 -16.75 0.74
C TYR A 199 -7.70 -18.09 1.08
N LYS A 200 -8.14 -18.83 0.05
CA LYS A 200 -8.81 -20.12 0.26
C LYS A 200 -7.84 -21.22 0.72
N GLU A 201 -6.74 -21.35 0.01
CA GLU A 201 -5.71 -22.36 0.27
C GLU A 201 -4.35 -21.84 -0.16
N LYS A 202 -3.29 -22.24 0.55
CA LYS A 202 -1.91 -21.96 0.18
C LYS A 202 -1.32 -23.16 -0.54
N LEU A 203 -1.11 -23.01 -1.85
CA LEU A 203 -0.50 -24.03 -2.69
C LEU A 203 1.03 -24.01 -2.57
N VAL A 204 1.66 -25.16 -2.83
CA VAL A 204 3.13 -25.26 -2.90
C VAL A 204 3.61 -24.66 -4.24
N PRO A 205 4.56 -23.73 -4.23
CA PRO A 205 5.12 -23.16 -5.47
C PRO A 205 5.92 -24.18 -6.30
N GLU A 206 5.38 -24.62 -7.44
CA GLU A 206 6.05 -25.58 -8.35
C GLU A 206 6.66 -24.91 -9.58
N ALA A 207 6.01 -23.87 -10.11
CA ALA A 207 6.48 -23.20 -11.33
C ALA A 207 7.72 -22.34 -11.06
N PRO A 208 8.82 -22.46 -11.84
CA PRO A 208 9.97 -21.58 -11.70
C PRO A 208 9.64 -20.15 -12.14
N LEU A 209 10.14 -19.17 -11.39
CA LEU A 209 10.17 -17.77 -11.77
C LEU A 209 11.41 -17.56 -12.65
N LEU A 210 11.20 -17.41 -13.96
CA LEU A 210 12.28 -17.09 -14.88
C LEU A 210 12.73 -15.65 -14.65
N THR A 211 13.98 -15.46 -14.25
CA THR A 211 14.55 -14.15 -13.92
C THR A 211 15.37 -13.55 -15.06
N GLY A 212 15.73 -14.36 -16.06
CA GLY A 212 16.65 -14.00 -17.13
C GLY A 212 18.12 -13.94 -16.69
N GLN A 213 18.41 -14.19 -15.41
CA GLN A 213 19.77 -14.18 -14.88
C GLN A 213 20.27 -15.61 -14.82
N ARG A 214 21.24 -15.95 -15.69
CA ARG A 214 21.78 -17.33 -15.85
C ARG A 214 22.12 -18.00 -14.52
N VAL A 215 22.76 -17.27 -13.60
CA VAL A 215 23.19 -17.80 -12.29
C VAL A 215 21.99 -18.12 -11.39
N ILE A 216 20.96 -17.28 -11.39
CA ILE A 216 19.75 -17.48 -10.58
C ILE A 216 18.95 -18.63 -11.18
N ASP A 217 18.64 -18.56 -12.48
CA ASP A 217 17.78 -19.55 -13.14
C ASP A 217 18.40 -20.97 -13.16
N THR A 218 19.72 -21.09 -13.16
CA THR A 218 20.40 -22.40 -13.23
C THR A 218 20.80 -22.96 -11.87
N LEU A 219 21.43 -22.14 -11.00
CA LEU A 219 22.03 -22.64 -9.75
C LEU A 219 21.18 -22.38 -8.51
N PHE A 220 20.40 -21.29 -8.51
CA PHE A 220 19.60 -20.87 -7.36
C PHE A 220 18.17 -20.45 -7.79
N PRO A 221 17.41 -21.35 -8.44
CA PRO A 221 16.12 -20.99 -9.03
C PRO A 221 15.12 -20.61 -7.93
N ILE A 222 14.30 -19.61 -8.25
CA ILE A 222 13.21 -19.13 -7.40
C ILE A 222 11.91 -19.63 -8.03
N SER A 223 10.94 -20.10 -7.25
CA SER A 223 9.61 -20.46 -7.75
C SER A 223 8.65 -19.26 -7.71
N LYS A 224 7.61 -19.25 -8.55
CA LYS A 224 6.53 -18.24 -8.50
C LYS A 224 5.73 -18.41 -7.20
N GLY A 225 5.82 -17.43 -6.31
CA GLY A 225 5.31 -17.52 -4.93
C GLY A 225 6.36 -17.99 -3.92
N GLY A 226 7.59 -18.25 -4.36
CA GLY A 226 8.75 -18.47 -3.52
C GLY A 226 9.27 -17.16 -2.90
N VAL A 227 10.21 -17.31 -1.97
CA VAL A 227 10.85 -16.19 -1.27
C VAL A 227 12.36 -16.33 -1.42
N ALA A 228 13.03 -15.24 -1.80
CA ALA A 228 14.48 -15.19 -1.91
C ALA A 228 15.02 -13.99 -1.12
N ALA A 229 16.23 -14.15 -0.57
CA ALA A 229 16.96 -13.08 0.08
C ALA A 229 18.28 -12.86 -0.65
N VAL A 230 18.65 -11.59 -0.86
CA VAL A 230 19.92 -11.20 -1.50
C VAL A 230 20.78 -10.45 -0.46
N PRO A 231 21.38 -11.17 0.51
CA PRO A 231 22.29 -10.55 1.47
C PRO A 231 23.62 -10.19 0.80
N GLY A 232 24.22 -9.07 1.22
CA GLY A 232 25.54 -8.68 0.72
C GLY A 232 26.02 -7.34 1.30
N PRO A 233 27.34 -7.10 1.31
CA PRO A 233 27.90 -5.84 1.80
C PRO A 233 27.47 -4.65 0.94
N PHE A 234 27.73 -3.43 1.42
CA PHE A 234 27.49 -2.22 0.63
C PHE A 234 28.28 -2.26 -0.69
N GLY A 235 27.67 -1.84 -1.80
CA GLY A 235 28.30 -1.85 -3.12
C GLY A 235 28.39 -3.23 -3.81
N SER A 236 27.83 -4.30 -3.23
CA SER A 236 27.87 -5.66 -3.82
C SER A 236 26.90 -5.89 -4.99
N GLY A 237 26.22 -4.86 -5.48
CA GLY A 237 25.27 -4.96 -6.60
C GLY A 237 23.87 -5.48 -6.23
N LYS A 238 23.44 -5.39 -4.96
CA LYS A 238 22.08 -5.83 -4.53
C LYS A 238 20.97 -5.15 -5.33
N THR A 239 21.01 -3.83 -5.41
CA THR A 239 20.05 -3.00 -6.15
C THR A 239 20.04 -3.35 -7.64
N VAL A 240 21.22 -3.58 -8.24
CA VAL A 240 21.32 -4.03 -9.64
C VAL A 240 20.62 -5.38 -9.85
N VAL A 241 20.82 -6.35 -8.95
CA VAL A 241 20.12 -7.64 -9.02
C VAL A 241 18.61 -7.45 -8.93
N GLN A 242 18.13 -6.60 -8.02
CA GLN A 242 16.70 -6.33 -7.89
C GLN A 242 16.11 -5.60 -9.11
N HIS A 243 16.83 -4.65 -9.72
CA HIS A 243 16.40 -3.98 -10.96
C HIS A 243 16.28 -4.98 -12.11
N GLN A 244 17.25 -5.90 -12.22
CA GLN A 244 17.20 -6.97 -13.22
C GLN A 244 16.01 -7.89 -12.98
N LEU A 245 15.68 -8.21 -11.73
CA LEU A 245 14.47 -8.96 -11.41
C LEU A 245 13.21 -8.16 -11.76
N ALA A 246 13.14 -6.86 -11.46
CA ALA A 246 11.99 -6.04 -11.84
C ALA A 246 11.74 -6.00 -13.35
N LYS A 247 12.82 -5.92 -14.11
CA LYS A 247 12.75 -5.82 -15.57
C LYS A 247 12.43 -7.15 -16.24
N TRP A 248 13.11 -8.23 -15.83
CA TRP A 248 13.14 -9.49 -16.58
C TRP A 248 12.33 -10.61 -15.94
N ALA A 249 11.94 -10.49 -14.67
CA ALA A 249 11.20 -11.55 -14.02
C ALA A 249 9.86 -11.80 -14.72
N ASP A 250 9.50 -13.08 -14.82
CA ASP A 250 8.23 -13.55 -15.33
C ASP A 250 7.08 -13.30 -14.33
N ALA A 251 6.79 -12.02 -14.08
CA ALA A 251 5.70 -11.53 -13.25
C ALA A 251 4.87 -10.48 -14.01
N GLU A 252 3.56 -10.48 -13.78
CA GLU A 252 2.62 -9.56 -14.44
C GLU A 252 2.57 -8.20 -13.75
N ILE A 253 2.79 -8.15 -12.43
CA ILE A 253 2.83 -6.92 -11.64
C ILE A 253 4.11 -6.88 -10.82
N VAL A 254 4.71 -5.69 -10.72
CA VAL A 254 5.88 -5.44 -9.87
C VAL A 254 5.52 -4.46 -8.77
N VAL A 255 5.87 -4.79 -7.53
CA VAL A 255 5.76 -3.86 -6.39
C VAL A 255 7.15 -3.66 -5.82
N TYR A 256 7.69 -2.46 -5.94
CA TYR A 256 9.03 -2.14 -5.46
C TYR A 256 8.95 -1.22 -4.24
N ILE A 257 9.56 -1.65 -3.14
CA ILE A 257 9.55 -0.95 -1.86
C ILE A 257 10.97 -0.51 -1.51
N GLY A 258 11.23 0.78 -1.64
CA GLY A 258 12.41 1.46 -1.11
C GLY A 258 12.22 1.80 0.37
N CYS A 259 12.68 0.93 1.26
CA CYS A 259 12.66 1.09 2.71
C CYS A 259 14.02 1.56 3.24
N GLY A 260 14.13 2.85 3.55
CA GLY A 260 15.30 3.44 4.22
C GLY A 260 16.56 3.56 3.35
N GLU A 261 16.42 3.49 2.04
CA GLU A 261 17.52 3.66 1.08
C GLU A 261 17.88 5.14 0.86
N ARG A 262 18.99 5.38 0.16
CA ARG A 262 19.45 6.75 -0.10
C ARG A 262 18.54 7.42 -1.13
N GLY A 263 18.29 8.71 -0.96
CA GLY A 263 17.46 9.47 -1.89
C GLY A 263 17.94 9.42 -3.34
N ASN A 264 19.26 9.36 -3.57
CA ASN A 264 19.82 9.22 -4.91
C ASN A 264 19.49 7.85 -5.53
N GLU A 265 19.59 6.75 -4.77
CA GLU A 265 19.26 5.40 -5.26
C GLU A 265 17.78 5.30 -5.63
N MET A 266 16.90 5.88 -4.81
CA MET A 266 15.47 5.99 -5.15
C MET A 266 15.22 6.89 -6.36
N THR A 267 15.98 7.97 -6.53
CA THR A 267 15.86 8.84 -7.69
C THR A 267 16.26 8.13 -8.97
N ASP A 268 17.34 7.35 -8.92
CA ASP A 268 17.81 6.55 -10.06
C ASP A 268 16.73 5.53 -10.48
N VAL A 269 16.10 4.84 -9.52
CA VAL A 269 14.94 3.96 -9.78
C VAL A 269 13.82 4.71 -10.50
N LEU A 270 13.44 5.89 -9.99
CA LEU A 270 12.35 6.69 -10.53
C LEU A 270 12.63 7.24 -11.94
N MET A 271 13.90 7.49 -12.28
CA MET A 271 14.32 7.99 -13.58
C MET A 271 14.55 6.85 -14.59
N GLU A 272 15.04 5.69 -14.15
CA GLU A 272 15.31 4.56 -15.03
C GLU A 272 14.04 3.78 -15.40
N PHE A 273 13.13 3.53 -14.44
CA PHE A 273 11.97 2.64 -14.66
C PHE A 273 11.06 3.10 -15.80
N PRO A 274 10.79 4.41 -16.00
CA PRO A 274 10.06 4.90 -17.16
C PRO A 274 10.73 4.56 -18.51
N GLU A 275 12.06 4.63 -18.57
CA GLU A 275 12.86 4.39 -19.79
C GLU A 275 13.06 2.90 -20.09
N LEU A 276 12.98 2.06 -19.06
CA LEU A 276 13.10 0.61 -19.21
C LEU A 276 11.83 0.03 -19.83
N LYS A 277 11.97 -0.49 -21.05
CA LYS A 277 10.91 -1.24 -21.72
C LYS A 277 10.90 -2.69 -21.28
N ASP A 278 9.71 -3.19 -20.99
CA ASP A 278 9.46 -4.61 -20.78
C ASP A 278 9.60 -5.34 -22.13
N PRO A 279 10.48 -6.35 -22.24
CA PRO A 279 10.68 -7.11 -23.48
C PRO A 279 9.43 -7.86 -23.97
N ARG A 280 8.44 -8.12 -23.10
CA ARG A 280 7.24 -8.89 -23.42
C ARG A 280 6.12 -8.04 -24.00
N THR A 281 5.93 -6.85 -23.42
CA THR A 281 4.85 -5.94 -23.80
C THR A 281 5.34 -4.84 -24.74
N GLY A 282 6.64 -4.54 -24.74
CA GLY A 282 7.22 -3.40 -25.45
C GLY A 282 6.97 -2.05 -24.77
N GLU A 283 6.22 -2.04 -23.68
CA GLU A 283 5.80 -0.87 -22.93
C GLU A 283 6.75 -0.56 -21.78
N SER A 284 6.65 0.65 -21.22
CA SER A 284 7.43 1.04 -20.05
C SER A 284 7.15 0.12 -18.86
N LEU A 285 8.20 -0.23 -18.09
CA LEU A 285 8.08 -1.03 -16.88
C LEU A 285 7.13 -0.38 -15.85
N MET A 286 7.02 0.95 -15.86
CA MET A 286 6.07 1.68 -15.01
C MET A 286 4.62 1.26 -15.23
N LYS A 287 4.24 0.83 -16.46
CA LYS A 287 2.87 0.43 -16.83
C LYS A 287 2.37 -0.83 -16.12
N ARG A 288 3.21 -1.51 -15.34
CA ARG A 288 2.86 -2.64 -14.48
C ARG A 288 3.47 -2.57 -13.08
N THR A 289 3.99 -1.41 -12.70
CA THR A 289 4.76 -1.25 -11.44
C THR A 289 4.08 -0.29 -10.49
N VAL A 290 4.10 -0.63 -9.20
CA VAL A 290 3.80 0.28 -8.09
C VAL A 290 5.10 0.52 -7.33
N LEU A 291 5.45 1.79 -7.08
CA LEU A 291 6.65 2.17 -6.35
C LEU A 291 6.27 2.75 -4.99
N ILE A 292 6.91 2.27 -3.93
CA ILE A 292 6.77 2.80 -2.57
C ILE A 292 8.15 3.27 -2.13
N ALA A 293 8.31 4.57 -1.95
CA ALA A 293 9.57 5.20 -1.64
C ALA A 293 9.52 5.82 -0.25
N ASN A 294 10.30 5.25 0.67
CA ASN A 294 10.52 5.82 1.99
C ASN A 294 12.03 5.95 2.23
N THR A 295 12.60 7.10 1.90
CA THR A 295 14.06 7.34 1.97
C THR A 295 14.58 7.38 3.41
N SER A 296 15.91 7.32 3.57
CA SER A 296 16.57 7.29 4.89
C SER A 296 16.32 8.54 5.76
N ASP A 297 16.01 9.68 5.17
CA ASP A 297 15.66 10.94 5.84
C ASP A 297 14.17 11.07 6.18
N MET A 298 13.32 10.19 5.64
CA MET A 298 11.91 10.11 6.01
C MET A 298 11.72 9.48 7.40
N PRO A 299 10.59 9.76 8.07
CA PRO A 299 10.31 9.27 9.42
C PRO A 299 10.50 7.76 9.57
N VAL A 300 11.17 7.37 10.65
CA VAL A 300 11.54 5.97 10.93
C VAL A 300 10.31 5.07 11.00
N ALA A 301 9.24 5.56 11.62
CA ALA A 301 7.97 4.84 11.72
C ALA A 301 7.35 4.55 10.33
N ALA A 302 7.50 5.45 9.36
CA ALA A 302 6.97 5.25 8.01
C ALA A 302 7.74 4.16 7.23
N ARG A 303 8.97 3.82 7.63
CA ARG A 303 9.72 2.66 7.08
C ARG A 303 9.06 1.34 7.40
N GLU A 304 8.43 1.23 8.57
CA GLU A 304 7.66 0.04 8.94
C GLU A 304 6.39 -0.04 8.11
N ALA A 305 5.66 1.07 8.02
CA ALA A 305 4.44 1.16 7.23
C ALA A 305 4.68 0.83 5.75
N SER A 306 5.83 1.22 5.16
CA SER A 306 6.10 1.00 3.73
C SER A 306 6.11 -0.48 3.32
N ILE A 307 6.63 -1.35 4.18
CA ILE A 307 6.65 -2.81 3.94
C ILE A 307 5.22 -3.36 3.96
N TYR A 308 4.43 -2.99 4.97
CA TYR A 308 3.03 -3.44 5.10
C TYR A 308 2.14 -2.91 3.97
N THR A 309 2.33 -1.65 3.57
CA THR A 309 1.66 -1.03 2.43
C THR A 309 1.95 -1.81 1.14
N GLY A 310 3.22 -2.10 0.86
CA GLY A 310 3.60 -2.79 -0.37
C GLY A 310 3.17 -4.25 -0.43
N ILE A 311 3.29 -5.01 0.67
CA ILE A 311 2.78 -6.38 0.69
C ILE A 311 1.26 -6.41 0.53
N THR A 312 0.52 -5.47 1.11
CA THR A 312 -0.94 -5.41 0.97
C THR A 312 -1.37 -5.12 -0.46
N ILE A 313 -0.66 -4.22 -1.16
CA ILE A 313 -0.90 -3.94 -2.59
C ILE A 313 -0.55 -5.18 -3.43
N ALA A 314 0.55 -5.88 -3.12
CA ALA A 314 0.91 -7.12 -3.82
C ALA A 314 -0.14 -8.22 -3.61
N GLU A 315 -0.65 -8.40 -2.39
CA GLU A 315 -1.73 -9.33 -2.10
C GLU A 315 -3.03 -8.96 -2.84
N TYR A 316 -3.31 -7.67 -3.01
CA TYR A 316 -4.49 -7.21 -3.75
C TYR A 316 -4.44 -7.61 -5.23
N PHE A 317 -3.32 -7.41 -5.90
CA PHE A 317 -3.15 -7.87 -7.29
C PHE A 317 -3.09 -9.40 -7.38
N ARG A 318 -2.50 -10.09 -6.40
CA ARG A 318 -2.54 -11.55 -6.30
C ARG A 318 -3.98 -12.07 -6.24
N ASP A 319 -4.85 -11.43 -5.47
CA ASP A 319 -6.27 -11.82 -5.35
C ASP A 319 -7.01 -11.75 -6.70
N MET A 320 -6.58 -10.89 -7.63
CA MET A 320 -7.10 -10.84 -9.02
C MET A 320 -6.59 -11.98 -9.93
N GLY A 321 -5.70 -12.82 -9.41
CA GLY A 321 -5.05 -13.91 -10.14
C GLY A 321 -3.74 -13.52 -10.83
N TYR A 322 -3.18 -12.34 -10.56
CA TYR A 322 -1.89 -11.95 -11.13
C TYR A 322 -0.71 -12.59 -10.41
N SER A 323 0.35 -12.86 -11.18
CA SER A 323 1.68 -13.14 -10.65
C SER A 323 2.38 -11.83 -10.26
N VAL A 324 2.67 -11.65 -8.97
CA VAL A 324 3.24 -10.41 -8.44
C VAL A 324 4.66 -10.65 -7.93
N ALA A 325 5.61 -9.83 -8.39
CA ALA A 325 6.96 -9.76 -7.84
C ALA A 325 7.07 -8.57 -6.88
N LEU A 326 7.37 -8.84 -5.61
CA LEU A 326 7.61 -7.81 -4.61
C LEU A 326 9.09 -7.74 -4.25
N MET A 327 9.67 -6.55 -4.33
CA MET A 327 11.04 -6.28 -3.91
C MET A 327 11.01 -5.34 -2.72
N ALA A 328 11.79 -5.66 -1.69
CA ALA A 328 11.94 -4.82 -0.51
C ALA A 328 13.43 -4.50 -0.29
N ASP A 329 13.82 -3.28 -0.64
CA ASP A 329 15.18 -2.74 -0.45
C ASP A 329 15.14 -1.60 0.57
N SER A 330 15.53 -1.74 1.83
CA SER A 330 16.07 -2.94 2.48
C SER A 330 15.30 -3.33 3.72
N THR A 331 15.07 -4.64 3.88
CA THR A 331 14.51 -5.23 5.10
C THR A 331 15.38 -5.01 6.34
N SER A 332 16.67 -4.71 6.17
CA SER A 332 17.55 -4.36 7.30
C SER A 332 17.18 -3.02 7.94
N ARG A 333 16.76 -2.03 7.12
CA ARG A 333 16.30 -0.72 7.61
C ARG A 333 14.93 -0.80 8.26
N TRP A 334 14.10 -1.71 7.80
CA TRP A 334 12.86 -2.05 8.49
C TRP A 334 13.12 -2.64 9.88
N ALA A 335 14.05 -3.58 10.01
CA ALA A 335 14.44 -4.13 11.30
C ALA A 335 15.07 -3.08 12.24
N GLU A 336 15.85 -2.14 11.68
CA GLU A 336 16.38 -0.99 12.44
C GLU A 336 15.26 -0.10 12.98
N ALA A 337 14.20 0.14 12.20
CA ALA A 337 13.04 0.91 12.65
C ALA A 337 12.35 0.23 13.84
N HIS A 338 12.15 -1.09 13.79
CA HIS A 338 11.62 -1.85 14.92
C HIS A 338 12.52 -1.77 16.16
N ARG A 339 13.85 -1.83 15.98
CA ARG A 339 14.81 -1.71 17.08
C ARG A 339 14.74 -0.32 17.73
N GLU A 340 14.60 0.74 16.93
CA GLU A 340 14.47 2.10 17.44
C GLU A 340 13.16 2.29 18.21
N MET A 341 12.05 1.79 17.68
CA MET A 341 10.75 1.84 18.36
C MET A 341 10.74 1.01 19.64
N SER A 342 11.34 -0.18 19.64
CA SER A 342 11.43 -1.03 20.83
C SER A 342 12.29 -0.43 21.95
N GLY A 343 13.21 0.47 21.64
CA GLY A 343 14.08 1.11 22.62
C GLY A 343 13.48 2.36 23.27
N ARG A 344 12.43 2.92 22.69
CA ARG A 344 11.77 4.17 23.15
C ARG A 344 10.57 3.86 24.05
#